data_AF-A0A3N4NWW5-F1
#
_entry.id   AF-A0A3N4NWW5-F1
#
_cell.length_a   1.000
_cell.length_b   1.000
_cell.length_c   1.000
_cell.angle_alpha   90.00
_cell.angle_beta   90.00
_cell.angle_gamma   90.00
#
_symmetry.space_group_name_H-M   'P 1'
#
loop_
_entity.id
_entity.type
_entity.pdbx_description
1 polymer ?
#
loop_
_entity_poly.entity_id
_entity_poly.type
_entity_poly.pdbx_seq_one_letter_code
_entity_poly.pdbx_strand_id
1 'polypeptide(L)'
;MRLFLVILCCLFFFSCTKPGNINQFRTGTFKTHLDDSDVTSIAYRNDTIQIELYNKVKDTFVIKWTSNFEYELTKLNPKTQLDSTPFIVKIAKIKENSYSFLAHYKGSNFKQKGTAIKISDTENFSQ
;
A
#
# COMPACT_ATOMS: atom_id res chain seq x y z
N MET A 1 -1.43 2.18 54.31
CA MET A 1 -1.18 1.68 52.93
C MET A 1 -2.53 1.53 52.24
N ARG A 2 -2.91 2.40 51.28
CA ARG A 2 -3.98 2.10 50.29
C ARG A 2 -4.41 3.28 49.39
N LEU A 3 -4.00 4.51 49.66
CA LEU A 3 -4.51 5.66 48.89
C LEU A 3 -3.54 6.28 47.87
N PHE A 4 -2.24 6.00 47.98
CA PHE A 4 -1.24 6.50 47.02
C PHE A 4 -0.99 5.58 45.82
N LEU A 5 -1.64 4.40 45.76
CA LEU A 5 -1.45 3.41 44.68
C LEU A 5 -2.50 3.50 43.57
N VAL A 6 -3.38 4.51 43.59
CA VAL A 6 -4.49 4.63 42.62
C VAL A 6 -4.19 5.67 41.52
N ILE A 7 -3.19 6.54 41.73
CA ILE A 7 -2.90 7.67 40.83
C ILE A 7 -1.91 7.30 39.70
N LEU A 8 -1.23 6.14 39.77
CA LEU A 8 -0.23 5.75 38.78
C LEU A 8 -0.78 4.88 37.62
N CYS A 9 -2.08 4.56 37.60
CA CYS A 9 -2.65 3.65 36.60
C CYS A 9 -3.25 4.35 35.36
N CYS A 10 -3.40 5.68 35.35
CA CYS A 10 -4.10 6.41 34.27
C CYS A 10 -3.19 6.99 33.18
N LEU A 11 -1.89 6.64 33.12
CA LEU A 11 -0.93 7.29 32.22
C LEU A 11 -0.30 6.35 31.19
N PHE A 12 -1.01 5.38 30.62
CA PHE A 12 -0.47 4.59 29.50
C PHE A 12 -1.46 4.49 28.33
N PHE A 13 -1.38 5.53 27.48
CA PHE A 13 -1.50 5.53 26.02
C PHE A 13 -2.88 5.42 25.33
N PHE A 14 -3.61 6.54 25.30
CA PHE A 14 -4.25 6.96 24.06
C PHE A 14 -3.16 7.46 23.09
N SER A 15 -2.36 6.57 22.52
CA SER A 15 -1.59 6.92 21.32
C SER A 15 -2.55 6.89 20.14
N CYS A 16 -3.36 7.94 20.01
CA CYS A 16 -4.10 8.21 18.80
C CYS A 16 -3.10 8.71 17.77
N THR A 17 -2.34 7.79 17.16
CA THR A 17 -1.59 8.12 15.95
C THR A 17 -2.63 8.51 14.93
N LYS A 18 -2.74 9.81 14.61
CA LYS A 18 -3.56 10.26 13.49
C LYS A 18 -3.21 9.37 12.30
N PRO A 19 -4.17 8.67 11.67
CA PRO A 19 -3.86 7.91 10.48
C PRO A 19 -3.18 8.86 9.50
N GLY A 20 -2.00 8.49 9.01
CA GLY A 20 -1.25 9.34 8.10
C GLY A 20 -2.10 9.71 6.88
N ASN A 21 -1.83 10.87 6.26
CA ASN A 21 -2.62 11.33 5.13
C ASN A 21 -2.46 10.37 3.95
N ILE A 22 -3.50 9.59 3.67
CA ILE A 22 -3.44 8.55 2.64
C ILE A 22 -3.59 9.11 1.23
N ASN A 23 -4.16 10.30 1.10
CA ASN A 23 -4.40 10.93 -0.19
C ASN A 23 -3.09 11.23 -0.91
N GLN A 24 -2.00 11.44 -0.18
CA GLN A 24 -0.68 11.63 -0.77
C GLN A 24 -0.15 10.38 -1.52
N PHE A 25 -0.72 9.19 -1.26
CA PHE A 25 -0.30 7.93 -1.88
C PHE A 25 -1.23 7.44 -3.00
N ARG A 26 -2.29 8.21 -3.31
CA ARG A 26 -3.17 7.94 -4.46
C ARG A 26 -2.46 8.23 -5.78
N THR A 27 -1.50 9.14 -5.77
CA THR A 27 -0.68 9.52 -6.92
C THR A 27 0.78 9.56 -6.54
N GLY A 28 1.66 9.25 -7.50
CA GLY A 28 3.11 9.32 -7.34
C GLY A 28 3.84 8.23 -8.10
N THR A 29 5.17 8.30 -7.99
CA THR A 29 6.04 7.18 -8.33
C THR A 29 6.45 6.47 -7.05
N PHE A 30 6.34 5.15 -7.05
CA PHE A 30 6.56 4.31 -5.88
C PHE A 30 7.64 3.29 -6.16
N LYS A 31 8.58 3.15 -5.24
CA LYS A 31 9.49 2.01 -5.16
C LYS A 31 8.96 1.04 -4.12
N THR A 32 8.67 -0.19 -4.54
CA THR A 32 8.18 -1.25 -3.64
C THR A 32 9.33 -2.17 -3.26
N HIS A 33 9.38 -2.56 -1.98
CA HIS A 33 10.23 -3.62 -1.46
C HIS A 33 9.34 -4.68 -0.78
N LEU A 34 9.62 -5.95 -1.05
CA LEU A 34 8.85 -7.08 -0.50
C LEU A 34 9.58 -7.64 0.72
N ASP A 35 8.86 -8.00 1.77
CA ASP A 35 9.49 -8.46 3.01
C ASP A 35 10.18 -9.82 2.83
N ASP A 36 9.63 -10.68 1.95
CA ASP A 36 10.10 -12.05 1.73
C ASP A 36 11.14 -12.17 0.60
N SER A 37 11.55 -11.05 -0.02
CA SER A 37 12.52 -11.06 -1.12
C SER A 37 13.18 -9.70 -1.35
N ASP A 38 14.45 -9.66 -1.72
CA ASP A 38 15.15 -8.41 -2.11
C ASP A 38 14.67 -7.80 -3.44
N VAL A 39 13.56 -8.30 -3.99
CA VAL A 39 13.01 -7.81 -5.24
C VAL A 39 12.35 -6.45 -5.04
N THR A 40 12.62 -5.55 -5.97
CA THR A 40 12.00 -4.22 -6.01
C THR A 40 11.26 -4.00 -7.31
N SER A 41 10.17 -3.22 -7.25
CA SER A 41 9.44 -2.75 -8.42
C SER A 41 9.32 -1.23 -8.39
N ILE A 42 9.11 -0.65 -9.58
CA ILE A 42 8.78 0.77 -9.72
C ILE A 42 7.36 0.87 -10.27
N ALA A 43 6.50 1.62 -9.58
CA ALA A 43 5.13 1.83 -9.97
C ALA A 43 4.85 3.32 -10.21
N TYR A 44 4.35 3.66 -11.39
CA TYR A 44 3.80 4.98 -11.70
C TYR A 44 2.30 4.93 -11.50
N ARG A 45 1.79 5.72 -10.56
CA ARG A 45 0.41 5.62 -10.11
C ARG A 45 -0.32 6.95 -10.26
N ASN A 46 -1.52 6.89 -10.80
CA ASN A 46 -2.55 7.91 -10.60
C ASN A 46 -3.74 7.29 -9.82
N ASP A 47 -4.81 8.05 -9.61
CA ASP A 47 -5.94 7.58 -8.76
C ASP A 47 -6.69 6.35 -9.32
N THR A 48 -6.56 6.06 -10.62
CA THR A 48 -7.32 5.02 -11.33
C THR A 48 -6.46 3.96 -12.02
N ILE A 49 -5.17 4.23 -12.26
CA ILE A 49 -4.26 3.37 -13.02
C ILE A 49 -2.89 3.33 -12.34
N GLN A 50 -2.30 2.14 -12.32
CA GLN A 50 -0.92 1.91 -11.93
C GLN A 50 -0.17 1.18 -13.05
N ILE A 51 0.96 1.73 -13.48
CA ILE A 51 1.90 1.08 -14.38
C ILE A 51 3.07 0.57 -13.54
N GLU A 52 3.28 -0.73 -13.49
CA GLU A 52 4.35 -1.35 -12.69
C GLU A 52 5.43 -1.94 -13.60
N LEU A 53 6.68 -1.65 -13.24
CA LEU A 53 7.89 -2.21 -13.81
C LEU A 53 8.50 -3.18 -12.80
N TYR A 54 8.48 -4.46 -13.15
CA TYR A 54 9.04 -5.55 -12.35
C TYR A 54 9.85 -6.47 -13.28
N ASN A 55 11.13 -6.71 -12.98
CA ASN A 55 12.01 -7.58 -13.78
C ASN A 55 11.98 -7.28 -15.31
N LYS A 56 12.01 -5.99 -15.68
CA LYS A 56 11.92 -5.49 -17.07
C LYS A 56 10.57 -5.76 -17.77
N VAL A 57 9.61 -6.34 -17.07
CA VAL A 57 8.23 -6.50 -17.54
C VAL A 57 7.42 -5.28 -17.07
N LYS A 58 6.67 -4.68 -18.00
CA LYS A 58 5.74 -3.60 -17.73
C LYS A 58 4.33 -4.13 -17.76
N ASP A 59 3.63 -4.02 -16.64
CA ASP A 59 2.21 -4.35 -16.51
C ASP A 59 1.41 -3.09 -16.18
N THR A 60 0.17 -3.04 -16.63
CA THR A 60 -0.77 -1.95 -16.32
C THR A 60 -1.95 -2.51 -15.54
N PHE A 61 -2.28 -1.83 -14.44
CA PHE A 61 -3.33 -2.20 -13.52
C PHE A 61 -4.35 -1.08 -13.41
N VAL A 62 -5.62 -1.47 -13.41
CA VAL A 62 -6.72 -0.60 -12.99
C VAL A 62 -6.81 -0.64 -11.47
N ILE A 63 -6.93 0.53 -10.86
CA ILE A 63 -7.08 0.72 -9.42
C ILE A 63 -8.54 0.98 -9.10
N LYS A 64 -9.06 0.26 -8.12
CA LYS A 64 -10.37 0.52 -7.52
C LYS A 64 -10.23 0.67 -6.01
N TRP A 65 -10.37 1.88 -5.51
CA TRP A 65 -10.37 2.16 -4.07
C TRP A 65 -11.66 1.64 -3.43
N THR A 66 -11.54 0.72 -2.47
CA THR A 66 -12.68 0.23 -1.68
C THR A 66 -12.83 1.00 -0.38
N SER A 67 -11.71 1.54 0.13
CA SER A 67 -11.70 2.46 1.28
C SER A 67 -10.47 3.36 1.22
N ASN A 68 -10.28 4.19 2.25
CA ASN A 68 -9.06 4.98 2.40
C ASN A 68 -7.80 4.11 2.48
N PHE A 69 -7.85 2.94 3.13
CA PHE A 69 -6.68 2.08 3.37
C PHE A 69 -6.69 0.80 2.54
N GLU A 70 -7.58 0.69 1.55
CA GLU A 70 -7.72 -0.52 0.76
C GLU A 70 -8.09 -0.21 -0.69
N TYR A 71 -7.42 -0.89 -1.61
CA TYR A 71 -7.71 -0.82 -3.04
C TYR A 71 -7.46 -2.16 -3.72
N GLU A 72 -8.13 -2.36 -4.85
CA GLU A 72 -7.97 -3.52 -5.71
C GLU A 72 -7.14 -3.14 -6.94
N LEU A 73 -6.19 -3.99 -7.30
CA LEU A 73 -5.45 -3.92 -8.57
C LEU A 73 -5.93 -5.05 -9.48
N THR A 74 -6.34 -4.72 -10.69
CA THR A 74 -6.68 -5.71 -11.73
C THR A 74 -5.87 -5.42 -12.98
N LYS A 75 -5.23 -6.43 -13.58
CA LYS A 75 -4.47 -6.20 -14.83
C LYS A 75 -5.42 -5.73 -15.93
N LEU A 76 -5.01 -4.67 -16.63
CA LEU A 76 -5.76 -4.11 -17.76
C LEU A 76 -5.83 -5.12 -18.92
N ASN A 77 -4.75 -5.88 -19.13
CA ASN A 77 -4.63 -6.91 -20.17
C ASN A 77 -4.26 -8.26 -19.54
N PRO A 78 -5.21 -8.98 -18.93
CA PRO A 78 -4.92 -10.25 -18.28
C PRO A 78 -4.60 -11.34 -19.31
N LYS A 79 -3.58 -12.16 -19.02
CA LYS A 79 -3.19 -13.31 -19.87
C LYS A 79 -3.54 -14.65 -19.24
N THR A 80 -3.65 -14.67 -17.91
CA THR A 80 -3.96 -15.86 -17.12
C THR A 80 -5.19 -15.62 -16.24
N GLN A 81 -5.74 -16.70 -15.68
CA GLN A 81 -6.81 -16.60 -14.69
C GLN A 81 -6.36 -15.83 -13.43
N LEU A 82 -5.09 -16.02 -13.02
CA LEU A 82 -4.52 -15.30 -11.90
C LEU A 82 -4.44 -13.80 -12.18
N ASP A 83 -4.05 -13.40 -13.40
CA ASP A 83 -4.02 -11.99 -13.82
C ASP A 83 -5.40 -11.34 -13.80
N SER A 84 -6.46 -12.12 -14.05
CA SER A 84 -7.86 -11.68 -14.00
C SER A 84 -8.39 -11.57 -12.57
N THR A 85 -7.65 -12.10 -11.58
CA THR A 85 -8.07 -12.11 -10.18
C THR A 85 -7.62 -10.81 -9.51
N PRO A 86 -8.55 -10.03 -8.90
CA PRO A 86 -8.19 -8.80 -8.22
C PRO A 86 -7.15 -9.03 -7.11
N PHE A 87 -6.09 -8.23 -7.14
CA PHE A 87 -5.07 -8.20 -6.11
C PHE A 87 -5.40 -7.08 -5.12
N ILE A 88 -5.87 -7.48 -3.94
CA ILE A 88 -6.35 -6.58 -2.91
C ILE A 88 -5.16 -6.12 -2.08
N VAL A 89 -4.95 -4.81 -1.97
CA VAL A 89 -3.87 -4.20 -1.19
C VAL A 89 -4.46 -3.46 -0.01
N LYS A 90 -4.06 -3.85 1.21
CA LYS A 90 -4.43 -3.22 2.47
C LYS A 90 -3.24 -2.47 3.05
N ILE A 91 -3.38 -1.17 3.27
CA ILE A 91 -2.35 -0.32 3.85
C ILE A 91 -2.39 -0.48 5.37
N ALA A 92 -1.28 -0.93 5.95
CA ALA A 92 -1.19 -1.30 7.37
C ALA A 92 -0.58 -0.19 8.23
N LYS A 93 0.49 0.47 7.76
CA LYS A 93 1.15 1.56 8.49
C LYS A 93 1.62 2.63 7.53
N ILE A 94 1.40 3.88 7.90
CA ILE A 94 1.86 5.05 7.15
C ILE A 94 3.04 5.69 7.88
N LYS A 95 4.03 6.12 7.11
CA LYS A 95 5.13 7.01 7.47
C LYS A 95 5.09 8.23 6.55
N GLU A 96 6.01 9.16 6.73
CA GLU A 96 6.07 10.43 5.99
C GLU A 96 5.99 10.24 4.47
N ASN A 97 6.87 9.42 3.89
CA ASN A 97 6.95 9.16 2.45
C ASN A 97 6.69 7.70 2.06
N SER A 98 6.22 6.87 2.98
CA SER A 98 6.09 5.44 2.73
C SER A 98 4.92 4.82 3.48
N TYR A 99 4.47 3.66 3.01
CA TYR A 99 3.50 2.85 3.73
C TYR A 99 3.84 1.36 3.62
N SER A 100 3.56 0.60 4.67
CA SER A 100 3.57 -0.86 4.61
C SER A 100 2.19 -1.37 4.21
N PHE A 101 2.16 -2.49 3.50
CA PHE A 101 0.93 -3.10 3.03
C PHE A 101 0.93 -4.61 3.22
N LEU A 102 -0.28 -5.16 3.25
CA LEU A 102 -0.58 -6.57 3.11
C LEU A 102 -1.44 -6.73 1.85
N ALA A 103 -1.00 -7.56 0.91
CA ALA A 103 -1.72 -7.80 -0.32
C ALA A 103 -2.04 -9.28 -0.51
N HIS A 104 -3.14 -9.58 -1.20
CA HIS A 104 -3.56 -10.94 -1.51
C HIS A 104 -4.45 -10.99 -2.74
N TYR A 105 -4.49 -12.13 -3.42
CA TYR A 105 -5.49 -12.36 -4.45
C TYR A 105 -6.86 -12.60 -3.80
N LYS A 106 -7.91 -12.07 -4.42
CA LYS A 106 -9.30 -12.29 -3.98
C LYS A 106 -9.61 -13.79 -3.94
N GLY A 107 -10.06 -14.28 -2.78
CA GLY A 107 -10.39 -15.69 -2.57
C GLY A 107 -9.18 -16.61 -2.37
N SER A 108 -7.96 -16.08 -2.29
CA SER A 108 -6.74 -16.85 -2.02
C SER A 108 -6.27 -16.71 -0.57
N ASN A 109 -5.59 -17.74 -0.06
CA ASN A 109 -4.88 -17.71 1.22
C ASN A 109 -3.46 -17.12 1.12
N PHE A 110 -2.98 -16.87 -0.11
CA PHE A 110 -1.69 -16.24 -0.35
C PHE A 110 -1.67 -14.82 0.22
N LYS A 111 -0.58 -14.44 0.89
CA LYS A 111 -0.39 -13.11 1.46
C LYS A 111 1.01 -12.63 1.12
N GLN A 112 1.09 -11.40 0.63
CA GLN A 112 2.34 -10.70 0.35
C GLN A 112 2.43 -9.48 1.25
N LYS A 113 3.57 -9.29 1.91
CA LYS A 113 3.85 -8.07 2.67
C LYS A 113 4.96 -7.26 1.98
N GLY A 114 4.90 -5.96 2.15
CA GLY A 114 5.93 -5.09 1.65
C GLY A 114 5.77 -3.65 2.08
N THR A 115 6.70 -2.83 1.62
CA THR A 115 6.72 -1.38 1.84
C THR A 115 6.79 -0.67 0.50
N ALA A 116 5.89 0.27 0.28
CA ALA A 116 5.93 1.18 -0.85
C ALA A 116 6.47 2.54 -0.39
N ILE A 117 7.49 3.05 -1.06
CA ILE A 117 8.14 4.32 -0.79
C ILE A 117 7.84 5.25 -1.96
N LYS A 118 7.21 6.39 -1.69
CA LYS A 118 6.99 7.44 -2.68
C LYS A 118 8.31 8.15 -2.95
N ILE A 119 8.78 8.10 -4.20
CA ILE A 119 10.06 8.67 -4.63
C ILE A 119 9.91 9.98 -5.41
N SER A 120 8.74 10.20 -6.02
CA SER A 120 8.38 11.45 -6.67
C SER A 120 6.86 11.62 -6.69
N ASP A 121 6.39 12.86 -6.87
CA ASP A 121 5.03 13.08 -7.35
C ASP A 121 4.91 12.61 -8.80
N THR A 122 3.68 12.32 -9.25
CA THR A 122 3.44 11.95 -10.65
C THR A 122 3.79 13.16 -11.50
N GLU A 123 4.93 13.11 -12.19
CA GLU A 123 5.16 14.04 -13.29
C GLU A 123 4.03 13.80 -14.29
N ASN A 124 3.30 14.87 -14.62
CA ASN A 124 2.27 14.80 -15.64
C ASN A 124 2.86 14.09 -16.86
N PHE A 125 2.24 12.98 -17.28
CA PHE A 125 2.48 12.40 -18.59
C PHE A 125 1.99 13.41 -19.63
N SER A 126 2.76 14.47 -19.82
CA SER A 126 2.53 15.52 -20.78
C SER A 126 3.89 15.93 -21.34
N GLN A 127 4.40 15.07 -22.22
CA GLN A 127 4.75 15.48 -23.58
C GLN A 127 4.73 14.27 -24.52
#